data_AF-A0A529K8W4-F1
#
_entry.id   AF-A0A529K8W4-F1
#
_cell.length_a   1.000
_cell.length_b   1.000
_cell.length_c   1.000
_cell.angle_alpha   90.00
_cell.angle_beta   90.00
_cell.angle_gamma   90.00
#
_symmetry.space_group_name_H-M   'P 1'
#
loop_
_entity.id
_entity.type
_entity.pdbx_description
1 polymer ?
#
loop_
_entity_poly.entity_id
_entity_poly.type
_entity_poly.pdbx_seq_one_letter_code
_entity_poly.pdbx_strand_id
1 'polypeptide(L)'
;QVKSTMMVTLWVFIGIEGASVFSGRAERRKDIAVATVLGFFTCLALYALVSLLSLGILSQPELAALKNPSMAGVLEAVVGPWGAILINVALVVSVVGAFLSWTLLAAEIPHVAAKDGTMPKFFGRESERGVPSTSLLITNLLVQAFLVVTLFAQSTYQALFYIASAAILVPYIFSGAYAAKLALTGESYESGEQRAGPLFAGLLATVYGLWLVYAAGPAYLFMCAILYAPGIIFYVWARRETSQRVFHPVEAALAAALVAVGIAAAYLIWNGSISPL
;
A
#
# COMPACT_ATOMS: atom_id res chain seq x y z
N GLN A 1 -4.22 -21.97 7.11
CA GLN A 1 -4.97 -21.69 5.85
C GLN A 1 -5.57 -20.29 5.86
N VAL A 2 -6.51 -19.95 6.75
CA VAL A 2 -7.17 -18.61 6.77
C VAL A 2 -6.17 -17.43 6.79
N LYS A 3 -5.15 -17.45 7.66
CA LYS A 3 -4.13 -16.38 7.72
C LYS A 3 -3.36 -16.16 6.40
N SER A 4 -3.05 -17.23 5.68
CA SER A 4 -2.28 -17.15 4.44
C SER A 4 -3.10 -16.54 3.31
N THR A 5 -4.38 -16.90 3.21
CA THR A 5 -5.30 -16.34 2.20
C THR A 5 -5.56 -14.86 2.46
N MET A 6 -5.51 -14.42 3.73
CA MET A 6 -5.82 -13.04 4.09
C MET A 6 -4.81 -12.00 3.60
N MET A 7 -3.51 -12.32 3.58
CA MET A 7 -2.53 -11.41 3.00
C MET A 7 -2.71 -11.24 1.49
N VAL A 8 -3.10 -12.32 0.81
CA VAL A 8 -3.44 -12.27 -0.62
C VAL A 8 -4.69 -11.42 -0.85
N THR A 9 -5.73 -11.60 -0.03
CA THR A 9 -6.95 -10.78 -0.15
C THR A 9 -6.70 -9.31 0.21
N LEU A 10 -5.83 -9.02 1.18
CA LEU A 10 -5.44 -7.65 1.48
C LEU A 10 -4.80 -7.01 0.25
N TRP A 11 -3.80 -7.69 -0.33
CA TRP A 11 -3.05 -7.20 -1.46
C TRP A 11 -3.91 -6.78 -2.66
N VAL A 12 -4.91 -7.59 -3.02
CA VAL A 12 -5.77 -7.30 -4.18
C VAL A 12 -6.67 -6.08 -4.00
N PHE A 13 -6.80 -5.54 -2.78
CA PHE A 13 -7.53 -4.31 -2.46
C PHE A 13 -6.62 -3.13 -2.09
N ILE A 14 -5.30 -3.32 -2.03
CA ILE A 14 -4.35 -2.22 -1.87
C ILE A 14 -4.44 -1.29 -3.10
N GLY A 15 -4.42 0.03 -2.88
CA GLY A 15 -4.53 1.04 -3.93
C GLY A 15 -5.86 1.80 -3.92
N ILE A 16 -6.80 1.44 -3.03
CA ILE A 16 -8.05 2.20 -2.82
C ILE A 16 -7.79 3.65 -2.40
N GLU A 17 -6.66 3.90 -1.72
CA GLU A 17 -6.15 5.22 -1.36
C GLU A 17 -5.73 6.08 -2.56
N GLY A 18 -5.51 5.48 -3.73
CA GLY A 18 -5.15 6.25 -4.92
C GLY A 18 -6.17 7.33 -5.26
N ALA A 19 -7.46 7.05 -5.02
CA ALA A 19 -8.53 8.02 -5.20
C ALA A 19 -8.42 9.22 -4.25
N SER A 20 -7.97 9.02 -3.01
CA SER A 20 -7.79 10.11 -2.05
C SER A 20 -6.51 10.91 -2.33
N VAL A 21 -5.43 10.27 -2.78
CA VAL A 21 -4.19 10.96 -3.15
C VAL A 21 -4.40 11.89 -4.35
N PHE A 22 -5.14 11.46 -5.36
CA PHE A 22 -5.47 12.28 -6.53
C PHE A 22 -6.70 13.17 -6.34
N SER A 23 -7.26 13.24 -5.12
CA SER A 23 -8.44 14.04 -4.84
C SER A 23 -8.30 15.52 -5.19
N GLY A 24 -7.09 16.08 -5.02
CA GLY A 24 -6.77 17.46 -5.37
C GLY A 24 -6.81 17.75 -6.87
N ARG A 25 -6.75 16.71 -7.72
CA ARG A 25 -6.83 16.81 -9.19
C ARG A 25 -8.21 16.46 -9.73
N ALA A 26 -9.14 16.03 -8.87
CA ALA A 26 -10.48 15.67 -9.29
C ALA A 26 -11.32 16.92 -9.59
N GLU A 27 -12.08 16.89 -10.68
CA GLU A 27 -13.00 17.97 -11.04
C GLU A 27 -14.08 18.18 -9.98
N ARG A 28 -14.58 17.08 -9.39
CA ARG A 28 -15.61 17.11 -8.34
C ARG A 28 -15.27 16.16 -7.21
N ARG A 29 -15.24 16.67 -5.97
CA ARG A 29 -14.94 15.87 -4.77
C ARG A 29 -15.92 14.71 -4.56
N LYS A 30 -17.20 14.90 -4.90
CA LYS A 30 -18.22 13.84 -4.76
C LYS A 30 -17.91 12.60 -5.61
N ASP A 31 -17.26 12.79 -6.75
CA ASP A 31 -17.01 11.70 -7.70
C ASP A 31 -15.96 10.74 -7.15
N ILE A 32 -15.07 11.21 -6.28
CA ILE A 32 -14.04 10.40 -5.64
C ILE A 32 -14.69 9.33 -4.76
N ALA A 33 -15.61 9.74 -3.88
CA ALA A 33 -16.30 8.83 -2.97
C ALA A 33 -17.12 7.79 -3.75
N VAL A 34 -17.87 8.24 -4.77
CA VAL A 34 -18.69 7.37 -5.61
C VAL A 34 -17.82 6.39 -6.40
N ALA A 35 -16.75 6.86 -7.05
CA ALA A 35 -15.83 6.01 -7.81
C ALA A 35 -15.11 4.98 -6.93
N THR A 36 -14.72 5.38 -5.72
CA THR A 36 -14.05 4.49 -4.75
C THR A 36 -14.99 3.38 -4.31
N VAL A 37 -16.22 3.71 -3.91
CA VAL A 37 -17.21 2.74 -3.41
C VAL A 37 -17.67 1.81 -4.53
N LEU A 38 -18.04 2.36 -5.70
CA LEU A 38 -18.46 1.55 -6.85
C LEU A 38 -17.31 0.68 -7.36
N GLY A 39 -16.10 1.23 -7.44
CA GLY A 39 -14.90 0.49 -7.82
C GLY A 39 -14.64 -0.68 -6.88
N PHE A 40 -14.70 -0.44 -5.56
CA PHE A 40 -14.51 -1.48 -4.55
C PHE A 40 -15.52 -2.62 -4.69
N PHE A 41 -16.83 -2.32 -4.72
CA PHE A 41 -17.86 -3.37 -4.81
C PHE A 41 -17.84 -4.09 -6.16
N THR A 42 -17.51 -3.39 -7.24
CA THR A 42 -17.35 -4.02 -8.57
C THR A 42 -16.16 -4.97 -8.57
N CYS A 43 -15.00 -4.56 -8.05
CA CYS A 43 -13.83 -5.43 -7.96
C CYS A 43 -14.08 -6.62 -7.04
N LEU A 44 -14.75 -6.40 -5.90
CA LEU A 44 -15.13 -7.48 -4.98
C LEU A 44 -16.04 -8.51 -5.66
N ALA A 45 -17.06 -8.06 -6.39
CA ALA A 45 -17.95 -8.94 -7.13
C ALA A 45 -17.18 -9.72 -8.21
N LEU A 46 -16.32 -9.05 -8.99
CA LEU A 46 -15.51 -9.71 -10.00
C LEU A 46 -14.54 -10.73 -9.40
N TYR A 47 -13.84 -10.41 -8.32
CA TYR A 47 -12.94 -11.34 -7.64
C TYR A 47 -13.69 -12.55 -7.08
N ALA A 48 -14.88 -12.35 -6.49
CA ALA A 48 -15.73 -13.43 -6.01
C ALA A 48 -16.20 -14.33 -7.16
N LEU A 49 -16.73 -13.74 -8.24
CA LEU A 49 -17.20 -14.47 -9.42
C LEU A 49 -16.08 -15.27 -10.07
N VAL A 50 -14.94 -14.64 -10.31
CA VAL A 50 -13.77 -15.30 -10.91
C VAL A 50 -13.32 -16.47 -10.06
N SER A 51 -13.24 -16.31 -8.73
CA SER A 51 -12.82 -17.39 -7.82
C SER A 51 -13.83 -18.54 -7.77
N LEU A 52 -15.13 -18.23 -7.64
CA LEU A 52 -16.20 -19.22 -7.51
C LEU A 52 -16.43 -19.99 -8.82
N LEU A 53 -16.49 -19.28 -9.95
CA LEU A 53 -16.71 -19.90 -11.26
C LEU A 53 -15.53 -20.80 -11.65
N SER A 54 -14.30 -20.41 -11.31
CA SER A 54 -13.11 -21.26 -11.57
C SER A 54 -13.23 -22.63 -10.90
N LEU A 55 -13.69 -22.68 -9.64
CA LEU A 55 -13.92 -23.92 -8.90
C LEU A 55 -15.09 -24.75 -9.46
N GLY A 56 -16.00 -24.13 -10.21
CA GLY A 56 -17.09 -24.83 -10.90
C GLY A 56 -16.67 -25.43 -12.25
N ILE A 57 -15.57 -24.95 -12.85
CA ILE A 57 -15.08 -25.39 -14.17
C ILE A 57 -14.02 -26.48 -14.03
N LEU A 58 -13.05 -26.29 -13.13
CA LEU A 58 -11.91 -27.20 -12.93
C LEU A 58 -11.85 -27.69 -11.49
N SER A 59 -11.33 -28.90 -11.29
CA SER A 59 -11.10 -29.45 -9.96
C SER A 59 -9.96 -28.72 -9.24
N GLN A 60 -9.94 -28.78 -7.90
CA GLN A 60 -8.90 -28.11 -7.10
C GLN A 60 -7.46 -28.53 -7.49
N PRO A 61 -7.15 -29.82 -7.74
CA PRO A 61 -5.81 -30.21 -8.18
C PRO A 61 -5.43 -29.64 -9.55
N GLU A 62 -6.39 -29.57 -10.49
CA GLU A 62 -6.16 -28.99 -11.82
C GLU A 62 -5.88 -27.49 -11.73
N LEU A 63 -6.69 -26.75 -10.97
CA LEU A 63 -6.48 -25.32 -10.72
C LEU A 63 -5.12 -25.03 -10.08
N ALA A 64 -4.72 -25.86 -9.11
CA ALA A 64 -3.42 -25.71 -8.43
C ALA A 64 -2.22 -25.97 -9.37
N ALA A 65 -2.42 -26.75 -10.44
CA ALA A 65 -1.38 -27.04 -11.42
C ALA A 65 -1.29 -25.98 -12.54
N LEU A 66 -2.27 -25.08 -12.67
CA LEU A 66 -2.25 -24.03 -13.69
C LEU A 66 -1.13 -23.01 -13.43
N LYS A 67 -0.45 -22.61 -14.50
CA LYS A 67 0.52 -21.51 -14.47
C LYS A 67 -0.20 -20.17 -14.34
N ASN A 68 0.46 -19.21 -13.69
CA ASN A 68 -0.03 -17.84 -13.65
C ASN A 68 0.08 -17.17 -15.04
N PRO A 69 -0.95 -16.43 -15.50
CA PRO A 69 -2.23 -16.19 -14.83
C PRO A 69 -3.18 -17.40 -14.94
N SER A 70 -3.61 -17.97 -13.81
CA SER A 70 -4.45 -19.19 -13.81
C SER A 70 -5.78 -19.00 -14.55
N MET A 71 -6.29 -17.77 -14.63
CA MET A 71 -7.52 -17.47 -15.38
C MET A 71 -7.42 -17.70 -16.88
N ALA A 72 -6.22 -17.66 -17.46
CA ALA A 72 -6.06 -18.01 -18.87
C ALA A 72 -6.38 -19.48 -19.09
N GLY A 73 -5.87 -20.37 -18.22
CA GLY A 73 -6.16 -21.81 -18.28
C GLY A 73 -7.61 -22.16 -17.96
N VAL A 74 -8.22 -21.44 -17.01
CA VAL A 74 -9.66 -21.61 -16.72
C VAL A 74 -10.51 -21.24 -17.93
N LEU A 75 -10.24 -20.10 -18.58
CA LEU A 75 -11.04 -19.67 -19.72
C LEU A 75 -10.79 -20.56 -20.95
N GLU A 76 -9.56 -21.04 -21.14
CA GLU A 76 -9.24 -22.01 -22.18
C GLU A 76 -10.03 -23.32 -22.05
N ALA A 77 -10.23 -23.80 -20.82
CA ALA A 77 -11.04 -24.99 -20.59
C ALA A 77 -12.52 -24.82 -20.99
N VAL A 78 -13.03 -23.58 -21.02
CA VAL A 78 -14.43 -23.27 -21.36
C VAL A 78 -14.62 -23.03 -22.85
N VAL A 79 -13.80 -22.17 -23.45
CA VAL A 79 -14.01 -21.67 -24.81
C VAL A 79 -12.91 -22.08 -25.80
N GLY A 80 -11.89 -22.79 -25.33
CA GLY A 80 -10.72 -23.18 -26.11
C GLY A 80 -9.60 -22.12 -26.13
N PRO A 81 -8.53 -22.35 -26.93
CA PRO A 81 -7.28 -21.59 -26.85
C PRO A 81 -7.39 -20.07 -27.02
N TRP A 82 -8.40 -19.60 -27.75
CA TRP A 82 -8.60 -18.15 -27.93
C TRP A 82 -8.94 -17.44 -26.60
N GLY A 83 -9.56 -18.14 -25.65
CA GLY A 83 -9.83 -17.62 -24.31
C GLY A 83 -8.56 -17.28 -23.54
N ALA A 84 -7.56 -18.16 -23.57
CA ALA A 84 -6.25 -17.89 -22.97
C ALA A 84 -5.57 -16.67 -23.61
N ILE A 85 -5.64 -16.55 -24.94
CA ILE A 85 -5.06 -15.40 -25.68
C ILE A 85 -5.72 -14.09 -25.23
N LEU A 86 -7.06 -14.06 -25.14
CA LEU A 86 -7.81 -12.89 -24.67
C LEU A 86 -7.37 -12.46 -23.27
N ILE A 87 -7.28 -13.41 -22.33
CA ILE A 87 -6.86 -13.11 -20.95
C ILE A 87 -5.43 -12.61 -20.90
N ASN A 88 -4.51 -13.20 -21.67
CA ASN A 88 -3.12 -12.76 -21.70
C ASN A 88 -2.98 -11.33 -22.26
N VAL A 89 -3.72 -10.98 -23.31
CA VAL A 89 -3.74 -9.60 -23.84
C VAL A 89 -4.33 -8.63 -22.82
N ALA A 90 -5.46 -9.00 -22.20
CA ALA A 90 -6.08 -8.18 -21.16
C ALA A 90 -5.15 -7.98 -19.95
N LEU A 91 -4.41 -9.02 -19.55
CA LEU A 91 -3.40 -8.95 -18.50
C LEU A 91 -2.31 -7.94 -18.85
N VAL A 92 -1.76 -7.96 -20.07
CA VAL A 92 -0.73 -7.01 -20.50
C VAL A 92 -1.25 -5.58 -20.40
N VAL A 93 -2.45 -5.31 -20.93
CA VAL A 93 -3.07 -3.97 -20.86
C VAL A 93 -3.28 -3.55 -19.39
N SER A 94 -3.79 -4.46 -18.56
CA SER A 94 -4.03 -4.22 -17.13
C SER A 94 -2.74 -3.91 -16.38
N VAL A 95 -1.67 -4.68 -16.60
CA VAL A 95 -0.37 -4.49 -15.94
C VAL A 95 0.28 -3.18 -16.36
N VAL A 96 0.18 -2.79 -17.64
CA VAL A 96 0.67 -1.48 -18.11
C VAL A 96 -0.10 -0.35 -17.44
N GLY A 97 -1.44 -0.46 -17.35
CA GLY A 97 -2.27 0.52 -16.66
C GLY A 97 -1.93 0.64 -15.16
N ALA A 98 -1.78 -0.50 -14.49
CA ALA A 98 -1.38 -0.55 -13.09
C ALA A 98 0.02 0.05 -12.88
N PHE A 99 0.98 -0.27 -13.75
CA PHE A 99 2.33 0.27 -13.70
C PHE A 99 2.33 1.80 -13.78
N LEU A 100 1.57 2.38 -14.71
CA LEU A 100 1.41 3.83 -14.82
C LEU A 100 0.76 4.44 -13.58
N SER A 101 -0.34 3.86 -13.10
CA SER A 101 -1.07 4.33 -11.91
C SER A 101 -0.17 4.34 -10.67
N TRP A 102 0.52 3.24 -10.40
CA TRP A 102 1.43 3.12 -9.25
C TRP A 102 2.64 4.04 -9.35
N THR A 103 3.17 4.25 -10.55
CA THR A 103 4.28 5.21 -10.77
C THR A 103 3.86 6.63 -10.42
N LEU A 104 2.67 7.04 -10.86
CA LEU A 104 2.13 8.37 -10.55
C LEU A 104 1.82 8.49 -9.06
N LEU A 105 1.19 7.48 -8.46
CA LEU A 105 0.84 7.48 -7.04
C LEU A 105 2.09 7.62 -6.15
N ALA A 106 3.14 6.85 -6.45
CA ALA A 106 4.40 6.88 -5.71
C ALA A 106 5.06 8.27 -5.75
N ALA A 107 4.95 9.00 -6.86
CA ALA A 107 5.48 10.36 -7.00
C ALA A 107 4.60 11.42 -6.34
N GLU A 108 3.27 11.26 -6.37
CA GLU A 108 2.32 12.24 -5.84
C GLU A 108 2.37 12.31 -4.31
N ILE A 109 2.54 11.18 -3.61
CA ILE A 109 2.62 11.13 -2.13
C ILE A 109 3.72 12.06 -1.56
N PRO A 110 5.02 11.93 -1.92
CA PRO A 110 6.06 12.81 -1.41
C PRO A 110 5.90 14.25 -1.92
N HIS A 111 5.30 14.44 -3.09
CA HIS A 111 5.02 15.76 -3.64
C HIS A 111 3.98 16.53 -2.81
N VAL A 112 2.85 15.91 -2.50
CA VAL A 112 1.81 16.49 -1.63
C VAL A 112 2.36 16.67 -0.21
N ALA A 113 3.08 15.68 0.33
CA ALA A 113 3.70 15.78 1.65
C ALA A 113 4.69 16.95 1.75
N ALA A 114 5.38 17.30 0.66
CA ALA A 114 6.29 18.44 0.62
C ALA A 114 5.55 19.78 0.58
N LYS A 115 4.39 19.86 -0.09
CA LYS A 115 3.52 21.04 -0.07
C LYS A 115 2.98 21.33 1.33
N ASP A 116 2.69 20.28 2.10
CA ASP A 116 2.23 20.39 3.50
C ASP A 116 3.39 20.53 4.51
N GLY A 117 4.65 20.59 4.04
CA GLY A 117 5.84 20.78 4.89
C GLY A 117 6.27 19.54 5.69
N THR A 118 5.73 18.36 5.36
CA THR A 118 6.04 17.08 6.02
C THR A 118 7.18 16.32 5.34
N MET A 119 7.50 16.67 4.08
CA MET A 119 8.68 16.25 3.32
C MET A 119 9.53 17.46 2.91
N PRO A 120 10.83 17.28 2.61
CA PRO A 120 11.67 18.38 2.14
C PRO A 120 11.14 19.07 0.88
N LYS A 121 11.35 20.39 0.79
CA LYS A 121 10.80 21.26 -0.27
C LYS A 121 11.19 20.83 -1.68
N PHE A 122 12.31 20.12 -1.86
CA PHE A 122 12.73 19.67 -3.18
C PHE A 122 11.76 18.64 -3.81
N PHE A 123 11.06 17.83 -3.01
CA PHE A 123 10.00 16.93 -3.51
C PHE A 123 8.77 17.70 -4.00
N GLY A 124 8.60 18.94 -3.55
CA GLY A 124 7.54 19.85 -4.00
C GLY A 124 7.79 20.44 -5.38
N ARG A 125 8.98 20.27 -5.99
CA ARG A 125 9.32 20.85 -7.29
C ARG A 125 8.53 20.21 -8.43
N GLU A 126 7.92 21.06 -9.24
CA GLU A 126 7.22 20.67 -10.46
C GLU A 126 8.01 21.12 -11.70
N SER A 127 7.84 20.40 -12.80
CA SER A 127 8.27 20.85 -14.13
C SER A 127 7.35 21.96 -14.67
N GLU A 128 7.73 22.59 -15.79
CA GLU A 128 6.91 23.58 -16.49
C GLU A 128 5.49 23.08 -16.85
N ARG A 129 5.29 21.75 -16.87
CA ARG A 129 4.01 21.10 -17.18
C ARG A 129 3.21 20.68 -15.93
N GLY A 130 3.61 21.11 -14.73
CA GLY A 130 2.91 20.77 -13.48
C GLY A 130 3.10 19.31 -13.03
N VAL A 131 4.13 18.63 -13.54
CA VAL A 131 4.47 17.25 -13.16
C VAL A 131 5.50 17.28 -12.03
N PRO A 132 5.35 16.50 -10.94
CA PRO A 132 6.29 16.45 -9.81
C PRO A 132 7.59 15.71 -10.20
N SER A 133 8.42 16.38 -11.00
CA SER A 133 9.58 15.79 -11.69
C SER A 133 10.62 15.22 -10.73
N THR A 134 10.87 15.91 -9.61
CA THR A 134 11.90 15.48 -8.64
C THR A 134 11.44 14.26 -7.86
N SER A 135 10.18 14.25 -7.41
CA SER A 135 9.57 13.08 -6.77
C SER A 135 9.56 11.88 -7.70
N LEU A 136 9.15 12.07 -8.96
CA LEU A 136 9.11 11.01 -9.96
C LEU A 136 10.49 10.42 -10.25
N LEU A 137 11.52 11.26 -10.38
CA LEU A 137 12.88 10.79 -10.61
C LEU A 137 13.39 9.95 -9.42
N ILE A 138 13.22 10.45 -8.19
CA ILE A 138 13.76 9.78 -7.00
C ILE A 138 13.03 8.47 -6.72
N THR A 139 11.70 8.45 -6.81
CA THR A 139 10.93 7.22 -6.60
C THR A 139 11.26 6.19 -7.67
N ASN A 140 11.46 6.61 -8.93
CA ASN A 140 11.87 5.69 -9.98
C ASN A 140 13.30 5.15 -9.77
N LEU A 141 14.26 5.99 -9.38
CA LEU A 141 15.62 5.55 -9.02
C LEU A 141 15.62 4.54 -7.88
N LEU A 142 14.77 4.75 -6.86
CA LEU A 142 14.59 3.79 -5.78
C LEU A 142 14.00 2.47 -6.29
N VAL A 143 12.97 2.51 -7.13
CA VAL A 143 12.40 1.31 -7.76
C VAL A 143 13.46 0.56 -8.57
N GLN A 144 14.27 1.25 -9.38
CA GLN A 144 15.36 0.64 -10.13
C GLN A 144 16.39 -0.02 -9.20
N ALA A 145 16.80 0.65 -8.12
CA ALA A 145 17.70 0.06 -7.14
C ALA A 145 17.13 -1.23 -6.52
N PHE A 146 15.84 -1.23 -6.15
CA PHE A 146 15.17 -2.42 -5.63
C PHE A 146 15.05 -3.54 -6.68
N LEU A 147 14.81 -3.22 -7.95
CA LEU A 147 14.80 -4.20 -9.04
C LEU A 147 16.16 -4.84 -9.24
N VAL A 148 17.25 -4.06 -9.20
CA VAL A 148 18.62 -4.57 -9.27
C VAL A 148 18.91 -5.49 -8.10
N VAL A 149 18.57 -5.09 -6.87
CA VAL A 149 18.72 -5.95 -5.68
C VAL A 149 17.94 -7.25 -5.84
N THR A 150 16.71 -7.16 -6.35
CA THR A 150 15.82 -8.32 -6.57
C THR A 150 16.38 -9.28 -7.62
N LEU A 151 17.05 -8.80 -8.65
CA LEU A 151 17.66 -9.62 -9.70
C LEU A 151 18.71 -10.59 -9.14
N PHE A 152 19.48 -10.16 -8.14
CA PHE A 152 20.51 -10.97 -7.51
C PHE A 152 20.00 -11.85 -6.37
N ALA A 153 18.80 -11.60 -5.87
CA ALA A 153 18.19 -12.34 -4.77
C ALA A 153 17.21 -13.40 -5.31
N GLN A 154 17.56 -14.67 -5.13
CA GLN A 154 16.90 -15.84 -5.76
C GLN A 154 15.44 -16.10 -5.35
N SER A 155 14.87 -15.37 -4.37
CA SER A 155 13.54 -15.68 -3.79
C SER A 155 12.70 -14.44 -3.39
N THR A 156 13.03 -13.25 -3.90
CA THR A 156 12.59 -11.98 -3.30
C THR A 156 11.13 -11.59 -3.57
N TYR A 157 10.45 -12.13 -4.59
CA TYR A 157 9.14 -11.61 -4.98
C TYR A 157 8.08 -11.74 -3.89
N GLN A 158 7.95 -12.92 -3.28
CA GLN A 158 6.99 -13.14 -2.19
C GLN A 158 7.37 -12.38 -0.91
N ALA A 159 8.67 -12.29 -0.60
CA ALA A 159 9.16 -11.52 0.54
C ALA A 159 8.85 -10.02 0.39
N LEU A 160 9.15 -9.43 -0.77
CA LEU A 160 8.84 -8.02 -1.07
C LEU A 160 7.34 -7.76 -1.04
N PHE A 161 6.54 -8.68 -1.56
CA PHE A 161 5.09 -8.64 -1.48
C PHE A 161 4.61 -8.57 -0.03
N TYR A 162 5.13 -9.40 0.87
CA TYR A 162 4.73 -9.41 2.27
C TYR A 162 5.21 -8.17 3.04
N ILE A 163 6.44 -7.71 2.78
CA ILE A 163 6.97 -6.47 3.37
C ILE A 163 6.15 -5.27 2.91
N ALA A 164 5.85 -5.15 1.60
CA ALA A 164 5.01 -4.07 1.07
C ALA A 164 3.58 -4.11 1.64
N SER A 165 2.99 -5.31 1.72
CA SER A 165 1.67 -5.52 2.34
C SER A 165 1.66 -5.12 3.81
N ALA A 166 2.71 -5.44 4.57
CA ALA A 166 2.83 -5.03 5.96
C ALA A 166 3.04 -3.51 6.09
N ALA A 167 3.84 -2.92 5.20
CA ALA A 167 4.15 -1.50 5.22
C ALA A 167 2.91 -0.61 4.99
N ILE A 168 1.95 -1.03 4.17
CA ILE A 168 0.72 -0.26 3.92
C ILE A 168 -0.29 -0.35 5.08
N LEU A 169 -0.23 -1.41 5.90
CA LEU A 169 -1.13 -1.54 7.05
C LEU A 169 -0.89 -0.45 8.09
N VAL A 170 0.35 0.01 8.24
CA VAL A 170 0.71 1.06 9.20
C VAL A 170 -0.06 2.37 8.94
N PRO A 171 -0.03 2.98 7.75
CA PRO A 171 -0.81 4.18 7.47
C PRO A 171 -2.33 3.92 7.52
N TYR A 172 -2.82 2.73 7.17
CA TYR A 172 -4.25 2.41 7.33
C TYR A 172 -4.69 2.38 8.79
N ILE A 173 -3.90 1.77 9.68
CA ILE A 173 -4.15 1.76 11.12
C ILE A 173 -4.17 3.19 11.66
N PHE A 174 -3.16 4.00 11.30
CA PHE A 174 -3.11 5.39 11.75
C PHE A 174 -4.26 6.23 11.18
N SER A 175 -4.69 5.99 9.95
CA SER A 175 -5.85 6.68 9.37
C SER A 175 -7.14 6.34 10.13
N GLY A 176 -7.36 5.06 10.44
CA GLY A 176 -8.49 4.61 11.25
C GLY A 176 -8.46 5.19 12.67
N ALA A 177 -7.28 5.18 13.31
CA ALA A 177 -7.09 5.69 14.66
C ALA A 177 -7.31 7.21 14.71
N TYR A 178 -6.85 7.93 13.69
CA TYR A 178 -7.04 9.37 13.57
C TYR A 178 -8.52 9.72 13.32
N ALA A 179 -9.22 8.94 12.48
CA ALA A 179 -10.67 9.09 12.31
C ALA A 179 -11.44 8.86 13.62
N ALA A 180 -11.08 7.82 14.38
CA ALA A 180 -11.66 7.57 15.70
C ALA A 180 -11.36 8.72 16.67
N LYS A 181 -10.12 9.25 16.69
CA LYS A 181 -9.74 10.41 17.50
C LYS A 181 -10.62 11.62 17.17
N LEU A 182 -10.75 11.98 15.89
CA LEU A 182 -11.57 13.12 15.46
C LEU A 182 -13.04 12.97 15.87
N ALA A 183 -13.60 11.76 15.78
CA ALA A 183 -14.98 11.50 16.19
C ALA A 183 -15.15 11.57 17.72
N LEU A 184 -14.13 11.18 18.50
CA LEU A 184 -14.12 11.30 19.96
C LEU A 184 -13.96 12.74 20.43
N THR A 185 -13.04 13.50 19.83
CA THR A 185 -12.76 14.89 20.25
C THR A 185 -13.76 15.89 19.68
N GLY A 186 -14.37 15.57 18.53
CA GLY A 186 -15.33 16.44 17.86
C GLY A 186 -14.72 17.62 17.11
N GLU A 187 -13.39 17.68 16.96
CA GLU A 187 -12.65 18.82 16.36
C GLU A 187 -13.06 19.14 14.92
N SER A 188 -13.57 18.15 14.18
CA SER A 188 -13.97 18.29 12.77
C SER A 188 -15.48 18.10 12.55
N TYR A 189 -16.28 18.18 13.61
CA TYR A 189 -17.73 17.91 13.55
C TYR A 189 -18.54 19.12 13.98
N GLU A 190 -19.58 19.45 13.22
CA GLU A 190 -20.53 20.50 13.56
C GLU A 190 -21.45 20.07 14.72
N SER A 191 -22.10 21.04 15.36
CA SER A 191 -23.05 20.81 16.44
C SER A 191 -24.27 20.04 15.93
N GLY A 192 -24.41 18.78 16.35
CA GLY A 192 -25.52 17.90 15.96
C GLY A 192 -25.18 16.83 14.92
N GLU A 193 -23.97 16.83 14.37
CA GLU A 193 -23.53 15.75 13.47
C GLU A 193 -23.36 14.42 14.22
N GLN A 194 -23.77 13.33 13.57
CA GLN A 194 -23.71 11.99 14.17
C GLN A 194 -22.28 11.45 14.13
N ARG A 195 -21.67 11.32 15.32
CA ARG A 195 -20.26 10.87 15.48
C ARG A 195 -20.10 9.37 15.69
N ALA A 196 -21.18 8.68 16.09
CA ALA A 196 -21.12 7.26 16.45
C ALA A 196 -20.73 6.35 15.28
N GLY A 197 -21.23 6.62 14.08
CA GLY A 197 -20.90 5.86 12.86
C GLY A 197 -19.42 5.97 12.49
N PRO A 198 -18.89 7.19 12.29
CA PRO A 198 -17.46 7.40 12.02
C PRO A 198 -16.54 6.87 13.13
N LEU A 199 -16.95 7.01 14.40
CA LEU A 199 -16.20 6.45 15.53
C LEU A 199 -16.11 4.93 15.45
N PHE A 200 -17.24 4.26 15.24
CA PHE A 200 -17.28 2.81 15.10
C PHE A 200 -16.43 2.34 13.91
N ALA A 201 -16.56 3.01 12.76
CA ALA A 201 -15.78 2.69 11.57
C ALA A 201 -14.27 2.87 11.80
N GLY A 202 -13.85 3.97 12.42
CA GLY A 202 -12.44 4.24 12.75
C GLY A 202 -11.86 3.23 13.73
N LEU A 203 -12.60 2.89 14.80
CA LEU A 203 -12.20 1.87 15.76
C LEU A 203 -12.11 0.48 15.11
N LEU A 204 -13.11 0.11 14.31
CA LEU A 204 -13.12 -1.16 13.60
C LEU A 204 -11.94 -1.27 12.64
N ALA A 205 -11.66 -0.22 11.85
CA ALA A 205 -10.52 -0.16 10.95
C ALA A 205 -9.19 -0.29 11.71
N THR A 206 -9.06 0.37 12.86
CA THR A 206 -7.86 0.31 13.70
C THR A 206 -7.65 -1.10 14.26
N VAL A 207 -8.67 -1.68 14.88
CA VAL A 207 -8.61 -3.03 15.48
C VAL A 207 -8.35 -4.08 14.40
N TYR A 208 -9.04 -3.98 13.27
CA TYR A 208 -8.86 -4.90 12.15
C TYR A 208 -7.47 -4.76 11.51
N GLY A 209 -6.96 -3.54 11.35
CA GLY A 209 -5.60 -3.31 10.87
C GLY A 209 -4.53 -3.90 11.80
N LEU A 210 -4.67 -3.71 13.12
CA LEU A 210 -3.78 -4.33 14.12
C LEU A 210 -3.83 -5.86 14.04
N TRP A 211 -5.03 -6.41 13.86
CA TRP A 211 -5.20 -7.84 13.67
C TRP A 211 -4.54 -8.33 12.38
N LEU A 212 -4.64 -7.57 11.28
CA LEU A 212 -4.00 -7.90 10.01
C LEU A 212 -2.48 -7.88 10.12
N VAL A 213 -1.89 -6.95 10.88
CA VAL A 213 -0.45 -6.94 11.17
C VAL A 213 -0.04 -8.22 11.92
N TYR A 214 -0.82 -8.60 12.93
CA TYR A 214 -0.57 -9.84 13.66
C TYR A 214 -0.72 -11.09 12.77
N ALA A 215 -1.71 -11.09 11.86
CA ALA A 215 -1.93 -12.17 10.92
C ALA A 215 -0.85 -12.24 9.83
N ALA A 216 -0.35 -11.08 9.38
CA ALA A 216 0.69 -10.96 8.38
C ALA A 216 2.03 -11.51 8.88
N GLY A 217 2.28 -11.37 10.18
CA GLY A 217 3.53 -11.76 10.80
C GLY A 217 4.28 -10.52 11.27
N PRO A 218 4.44 -10.32 12.59
CA PRO A 218 5.16 -9.18 13.14
C PRO A 218 6.60 -9.05 12.63
N ALA A 219 7.19 -10.15 12.17
CA ALA A 219 8.51 -10.17 11.55
C ALA A 219 8.60 -9.26 10.30
N TYR A 220 7.57 -9.21 9.46
CA TYR A 220 7.58 -8.33 8.28
C TYR A 220 7.47 -6.86 8.67
N LEU A 221 6.66 -6.54 9.68
CA LEU A 221 6.59 -5.18 10.21
C LEU A 221 7.93 -4.76 10.86
N PHE A 222 8.60 -5.70 11.52
CA PHE A 222 9.96 -5.49 12.04
C PHE A 222 10.96 -5.19 10.92
N MET A 223 10.88 -5.90 9.79
CA MET A 223 11.69 -5.59 8.60
C MET A 223 11.36 -4.21 8.00
N CYS A 224 10.08 -3.78 8.04
CA CYS A 224 9.70 -2.43 7.59
C CYS A 224 10.41 -1.31 8.38
N ALA A 225 10.84 -1.54 9.62
CA ALA A 225 11.58 -0.55 10.39
C ALA A 225 12.90 -0.14 9.71
N ILE A 226 13.54 -1.05 8.96
CA ILE A 226 14.72 -0.75 8.14
C ILE A 226 14.40 0.29 7.08
N LEU A 227 13.21 0.22 6.47
CA LEU A 227 12.75 1.14 5.43
C LEU A 227 12.25 2.46 6.02
N TYR A 228 11.63 2.44 7.21
CA TYR A 228 11.14 3.65 7.86
C TYR A 228 12.24 4.48 8.53
N ALA A 229 13.31 3.87 9.02
CA ALA A 229 14.39 4.58 9.70
C ALA A 229 15.05 5.68 8.83
N PRO A 230 15.40 5.46 7.54
CA PRO A 230 15.83 6.52 6.63
C PRO A 230 14.79 7.63 6.44
N GLY A 231 13.50 7.31 6.52
CA GLY A 231 12.40 8.28 6.46
C GLY A 231 12.49 9.36 7.54
N ILE A 232 13.04 9.04 8.72
CA ILE A 232 13.26 10.00 9.81
C ILE A 232 14.23 11.11 9.37
N ILE A 233 15.24 10.80 8.55
CA ILE A 233 16.20 11.79 8.04
C ILE A 233 15.46 12.84 7.21
N PHE A 234 14.57 12.40 6.31
CA PHE A 234 13.75 13.29 5.49
C PHE A 234 12.78 14.12 6.34
N TYR A 235 12.19 13.53 7.37
CA TYR A 235 11.32 14.25 8.31
C TYR A 235 12.07 15.34 9.08
N VAL A 236 13.27 15.05 9.60
CA VAL A 236 14.12 16.03 10.30
C VAL A 236 14.53 17.16 9.35
N TRP A 237 14.89 16.83 8.11
CA TRP A 237 15.21 17.81 7.09
C TRP A 237 14.00 18.72 6.80
N ALA A 238 12.82 18.17 6.57
CA ALA A 238 11.59 18.93 6.32
C ALA A 238 11.28 19.93 7.45
N ARG A 239 11.34 19.48 8.71
CA ARG A 239 11.09 20.33 9.89
C ARG A 239 12.10 21.47 10.03
N ARG A 240 13.37 21.23 9.66
CA ARG A 240 14.40 22.27 9.64
C ARG A 240 14.12 23.34 8.57
N GLU A 241 13.65 22.94 7.40
CA GLU A 241 13.30 23.88 6.31
C GLU A 241 12.05 24.72 6.62
N THR A 242 11.14 24.22 7.45
CA THR A 242 9.94 24.92 7.92
C THR A 242 10.16 25.67 9.24
N SER A 243 11.39 25.63 9.81
CA SER A 243 11.74 26.23 11.11
C SER A 243 10.85 25.78 12.26
N GLN A 244 10.28 24.58 12.16
CA GLN A 244 9.43 23.99 13.19
C GLN A 244 10.28 23.16 14.15
N ARG A 245 9.72 22.92 15.35
CA ARG A 245 10.34 22.00 16.31
C ARG A 245 10.43 20.61 15.69
N VAL A 246 11.62 20.03 15.69
CA VAL A 246 11.88 18.75 15.02
C VAL A 246 11.12 17.61 15.68
N PHE A 247 11.21 17.49 17.01
CA PHE A 247 10.50 16.47 17.77
C PHE A 247 9.98 17.02 19.11
N HIS A 248 8.80 16.57 19.51
CA HIS A 248 8.40 16.51 20.92
C HIS A 248 9.12 15.36 21.64
N PRO A 249 9.25 15.39 22.99
CA PRO A 249 9.99 14.36 23.73
C PRO A 249 9.50 12.93 23.45
N VAL A 250 8.18 12.74 23.32
CA VAL A 250 7.58 11.45 22.99
C VAL A 250 7.92 11.03 21.55
N GLU A 251 7.84 11.95 20.59
CA GLU A 251 8.19 11.68 19.19
C GLU A 251 9.68 11.33 19.04
N ALA A 252 10.56 11.99 19.79
CA ALA A 252 11.98 11.69 19.80
C ALA A 252 12.25 10.28 20.35
N ALA A 253 11.56 9.88 21.43
CA ALA A 253 11.66 8.53 21.98
C ALA A 253 11.17 7.47 20.98
N LEU A 254 10.04 7.72 20.29
CA LEU A 254 9.52 6.84 19.25
C LEU A 254 10.45 6.74 18.04
N ALA A 255 11.01 7.86 17.59
CA ALA A 255 11.98 7.89 16.50
C ALA A 255 13.25 7.12 16.87
N ALA A 256 13.79 7.32 18.08
CA ALA A 256 14.95 6.59 18.57
C ALA A 256 14.68 5.08 18.67
N ALA A 257 13.51 4.70 19.18
CA ALA A 257 13.09 3.30 19.23
C ALA A 257 12.98 2.69 17.82
N LEU A 258 12.38 3.40 16.86
CA LEU A 258 12.26 2.94 15.48
C LEU A 258 13.62 2.72 14.82
N VAL A 259 14.57 3.64 15.03
CA VAL A 259 15.95 3.48 14.54
C VAL A 259 16.64 2.29 15.21
N ALA A 260 16.51 2.13 16.52
CA ALA A 260 17.10 1.00 17.24
C ALA A 260 16.53 -0.35 16.73
N VAL A 261 15.22 -0.42 16.50
CA VAL A 261 14.55 -1.59 15.91
C VAL A 261 15.04 -1.84 14.48
N GLY A 262 15.19 -0.79 13.66
CA GLY A 262 15.72 -0.92 12.31
C GLY A 262 17.16 -1.44 12.27
N ILE A 263 18.04 -0.96 13.17
CA ILE A 263 19.42 -1.45 13.31
C ILE A 263 19.42 -2.91 13.76
N ALA A 264 18.62 -3.25 14.76
CA ALA A 264 18.49 -4.63 15.23
C ALA A 264 17.99 -5.57 14.12
N ALA A 265 17.02 -5.11 13.32
CA ALA A 265 16.51 -5.86 12.18
C ALA A 265 17.59 -6.09 11.11
N ALA A 266 18.35 -5.06 10.74
CA ALA A 266 19.45 -5.19 9.80
C ALA A 266 20.52 -6.18 10.30
N TYR A 267 20.86 -6.13 11.60
CA TYR A 267 21.83 -7.04 12.20
C TYR A 267 21.34 -8.50 12.24
N LEU A 268 20.07 -8.73 12.58
CA LEU A 268 19.50 -10.08 12.64
C LEU A 268 19.35 -10.71 11.25
N ILE A 269 19.09 -9.90 10.22
CA ILE A 269 19.11 -10.34 8.82
C ILE A 269 20.55 -10.68 8.40
N TRP A 270 21.51 -9.82 8.73
CA TRP A 270 22.92 -10.06 8.41
C TRP A 270 23.46 -11.36 9.02
N ASN A 271 23.13 -11.65 10.28
CA ASN A 271 23.55 -12.86 10.97
C ASN A 271 22.71 -14.10 10.63
N GLY A 272 21.74 -13.99 9.71
CA GLY A 272 20.88 -15.10 9.29
C GLY A 272 19.92 -15.61 10.36
N SER A 273 19.77 -14.90 11.48
CA SER A 273 18.85 -15.26 12.57
C SER A 273 17.40 -14.99 12.20
N ILE A 274 17.17 -14.00 11.34
CA ILE A 274 15.89 -13.74 10.69
C ILE A 274 16.14 -13.78 9.20
N SER A 275 15.47 -14.70 8.53
CA SER A 275 15.47 -14.73 7.07
C SER A 275 14.31 -13.88 6.55
N PRO A 276 14.53 -13.01 5.54
CA PRO A 276 13.45 -12.42 4.74
C PRO A 276 12.61 -13.47 3.99
N LEU A 277 13.07 -14.73 3.98
CA LEU A 277 12.48 -15.92 3.37
C LEU A 277 12.03 -16.91 4.44
#